data_AF-A0A257A2X0-F1
#
_entry.id   AF-A0A257A2X0-F1
#
_cell.length_a   1.000
_cell.length_b   1.000
_cell.length_c   1.000
_cell.angle_alpha   90.00
_cell.angle_beta   90.00
_cell.angle_gamma   90.00
#
_symmetry.space_group_name_H-M   'P 1'
#
loop_
_entity.id
_entity.type
_entity.pdbx_description
1 polymer ?
#
loop_
_entity_poly.entity_id
_entity_poly.type
_entity_poly.pdbx_seq_one_letter_code
_entity_poly.pdbx_strand_id
1 'polypeptide(L)'
;MVSFRDLRLRAPLYEQGFILSSMATKPLDIAVKAFTEFIDANAGDTFIFKNLYKIVRHVIKKLIRILGCPDSLCSGYIVSGGSEANFLSLWLLRNYAIKTKN
;
A
#
# COMPACT_ATOMS: atom_id res chain seq x y z
N MET A 1 -7.18 -1.09 35.80
CA MET A 1 -6.54 -0.62 34.55
C MET A 1 -7.15 -1.40 33.41
N VAL A 2 -7.65 -0.76 32.35
CA VAL A 2 -8.23 -1.44 31.19
C VAL A 2 -7.08 -1.95 30.30
N SER A 3 -7.09 -3.22 29.92
CA SER A 3 -6.04 -3.78 29.05
C SER A 3 -6.30 -3.45 27.57
N PHE A 4 -5.25 -3.49 26.74
CA PHE A 4 -5.43 -3.36 25.28
C PHE A 4 -6.36 -4.43 24.70
N ARG A 5 -6.37 -5.63 25.31
CA ARG A 5 -7.28 -6.70 24.93
C ARG A 5 -8.74 -6.31 25.20
N ASP A 6 -9.01 -5.71 26.36
CA ASP A 6 -10.36 -5.25 26.70
C ASP A 6 -10.86 -4.17 25.74
N LEU A 7 -9.98 -3.24 25.35
CA LEU A 7 -10.32 -2.23 24.35
C LEU A 7 -10.60 -2.86 22.98
N ARG A 8 -9.80 -3.83 22.56
CA ARG A 8 -9.99 -4.52 21.28
C ARG A 8 -11.31 -5.29 21.22
N LEU A 9 -11.71 -5.94 22.32
CA LEU A 9 -12.95 -6.73 22.39
C LEU A 9 -14.21 -5.86 22.30
N ARG A 10 -14.11 -4.55 22.57
CA ARG A 10 -15.22 -3.60 22.40
C ARG A 10 -15.43 -3.15 20.96
N ALA A 11 -14.45 -3.32 20.09
CA ALA A 11 -14.53 -2.91 18.68
C ALA A 11 -15.18 -4.02 17.83
N PRO A 12 -16.01 -3.67 16.83
CA PRO A 12 -16.66 -4.65 15.97
C PRO A 12 -15.63 -5.44 15.14
N LEU A 13 -15.99 -6.65 14.77
CA LEU A 13 -15.22 -7.51 13.87
C LEU A 13 -15.86 -7.47 12.48
N TYR A 14 -15.04 -7.40 11.43
CA TYR A 14 -15.52 -7.49 10.05
C TYR A 14 -16.31 -8.78 9.77
N GLU A 15 -15.93 -9.89 10.42
CA GLU A 15 -16.58 -11.19 10.26
C GLU A 15 -17.99 -11.27 10.86
N GLN A 16 -18.40 -10.29 11.68
CA GLN A 16 -19.74 -10.28 12.28
C GLN A 16 -20.83 -9.82 11.29
N GLY A 17 -20.47 -9.28 10.12
CA GLY A 17 -21.44 -8.93 9.08
C GLY A 17 -22.21 -7.62 9.26
N PHE A 18 -21.96 -6.86 10.35
CA PHE A 18 -22.64 -5.57 10.59
C PHE A 18 -21.91 -4.35 10.02
N ILE A 19 -20.66 -4.51 9.56
CA ILE A 19 -19.86 -3.41 8.99
C ILE A 19 -20.11 -3.34 7.48
N LEU A 20 -21.05 -2.50 7.05
CA LEU A 20 -21.50 -2.44 5.64
C LEU A 20 -20.91 -1.27 4.85
N SER A 21 -20.33 -0.26 5.50
CA SER A 21 -19.88 0.99 4.87
C SER A 21 -18.35 1.16 4.82
N SER A 22 -17.59 0.14 5.23
CA SER A 22 -16.12 0.19 5.17
C SER A 22 -15.61 -0.30 3.82
N MET A 23 -14.61 0.39 3.25
CA MET A 23 -13.85 -0.08 2.09
C MET A 23 -12.74 -1.08 2.46
N ALA A 24 -12.57 -1.36 3.75
CA ALA A 24 -11.61 -2.34 4.27
C ALA A 24 -12.32 -3.57 4.83
N THR A 25 -11.60 -4.68 4.92
CA THR A 25 -12.07 -5.93 5.54
C THR A 25 -10.92 -6.65 6.22
N LYS A 26 -11.20 -7.81 6.85
CA LYS A 26 -10.15 -8.67 7.41
C LYS A 26 -9.16 -9.07 6.31
N PRO A 27 -7.85 -8.85 6.49
CA PRO A 27 -6.85 -9.28 5.52
C PRO A 27 -6.81 -10.82 5.43
N LEU A 28 -6.32 -11.34 4.30
CA LEU A 28 -6.02 -12.76 4.17
C LEU A 28 -4.94 -13.18 5.18
N ASP A 29 -5.03 -14.39 5.73
CA ASP A 29 -4.09 -14.89 6.74
C ASP A 29 -2.64 -14.87 6.25
N ILE A 30 -2.41 -15.15 4.95
CA ILE A 30 -1.08 -15.07 4.34
C ILE A 30 -0.51 -13.65 4.32
N ALA A 31 -1.37 -12.62 4.20
CA ALA A 31 -0.95 -11.23 4.25
C ALA A 31 -0.57 -10.82 5.68
N VAL A 32 -1.31 -11.31 6.69
CA VAL A 32 -0.96 -11.12 8.10
C VAL A 32 0.39 -11.75 8.40
N LYS A 33 0.62 -12.99 7.96
CA LYS A 33 1.90 -13.68 8.13
C LYS A 33 3.05 -12.90 7.48
N ALA A 34 2.89 -12.47 6.23
CA ALA A 34 3.91 -11.67 5.55
C ALA A 34 4.18 -10.34 6.29
N PHE A 35 3.14 -9.64 6.78
CA PHE A 35 3.34 -8.42 7.56
C PHE A 35 4.11 -8.68 8.85
N THR A 36 3.81 -9.77 9.57
CA THR A 36 4.56 -10.16 10.78
C THR A 36 6.01 -10.52 10.48
N GLU A 37 6.28 -11.23 9.38
CA GLU A 37 7.65 -11.59 8.97
C GLU A 37 8.49 -10.37 8.54
N PHE A 38 7.85 -9.30 8.05
CA PHE A 38 8.52 -8.08 7.58
C PHE A 38 8.28 -6.87 8.52
N ILE A 39 7.89 -7.11 9.78
CA ILE A 39 7.46 -6.05 10.70
C ILE A 39 8.56 -5.03 11.03
N ASP A 40 9.83 -5.45 10.98
CA ASP A 40 11.01 -4.62 11.25
C ASP A 40 11.69 -4.12 9.97
N ALA A 41 11.09 -4.35 8.81
CA ALA A 41 11.65 -3.96 7.53
C ALA A 41 11.27 -2.52 7.14
N ASN A 42 12.21 -1.79 6.53
CA ASN A 42 11.96 -0.46 5.97
C ASN A 42 11.95 -0.52 4.44
N ALA A 43 10.77 -0.45 3.83
CA ALA A 43 10.62 -0.43 2.37
C ALA A 43 11.26 0.81 1.69
N GLY A 44 11.50 1.89 2.45
CA GLY A 44 12.18 3.09 1.96
C GLY A 44 13.70 2.94 1.84
N ASP A 45 14.31 2.01 2.57
CA ASP A 45 15.76 1.75 2.49
C ASP A 45 16.06 0.59 1.53
N THR A 46 16.10 0.93 0.24
CA THR A 46 16.38 -0.04 -0.82
C THR A 46 17.82 -0.58 -0.81
N PHE A 47 18.74 0.07 -0.08
CA PHE A 47 20.13 -0.38 0.01
C PHE A 47 20.25 -1.54 1.00
N ILE A 48 19.60 -1.43 2.16
CA ILE A 48 19.56 -2.49 3.16
C ILE A 48 18.58 -3.59 2.74
N PHE A 49 17.35 -3.23 2.35
CA PHE A 49 16.26 -4.18 2.09
C PHE A 49 16.09 -4.51 0.59
N LYS A 50 17.18 -4.90 -0.09
CA LYS A 50 17.20 -5.15 -1.55
C LYS A 50 16.17 -6.19 -2.01
N ASN A 51 15.95 -7.25 -1.22
CA ASN A 51 14.99 -8.29 -1.59
C ASN A 51 13.54 -7.81 -1.44
N LEU A 52 13.24 -7.00 -0.43
CA LEU A 52 11.94 -6.34 -0.29
C LEU A 52 11.68 -5.41 -1.49
N TYR A 53 12.69 -4.64 -1.90
CA TYR A 53 12.59 -3.80 -3.10
C TYR A 53 12.26 -4.62 -4.35
N LYS A 54 12.90 -5.79 -4.57
CA LYS A 54 12.56 -6.69 -5.69
C LYS A 54 11.11 -7.17 -5.64
N ILE A 55 10.60 -7.52 -4.45
CA ILE A 55 9.20 -7.93 -4.26
C ILE A 55 8.27 -6.78 -4.64
N VAL A 56 8.53 -5.56 -4.16
CA VAL A 56 7.74 -4.36 -4.49
C VAL A 56 7.74 -4.11 -6.00
N ARG A 57 8.89 -4.18 -6.67
CA ARG A 57 8.97 -4.02 -8.14
C ARG A 57 8.19 -5.09 -8.89
N HIS A 58 8.20 -6.34 -8.41
CA HIS A 58 7.41 -7.43 -8.99
C HIS A 58 5.90 -7.18 -8.86
N VAL A 59 5.44 -6.71 -7.70
CA VAL A 59 4.04 -6.35 -7.48
C VAL A 59 3.61 -5.21 -8.40
N ILE A 60 4.41 -4.16 -8.54
CA ILE A 60 4.13 -3.04 -9.45
C ILE A 60 3.96 -3.52 -10.89
N LYS A 61 4.86 -4.39 -11.39
CA LYS A 61 4.73 -4.97 -12.73
C LYS A 61 3.44 -5.76 -12.91
N LYS A 62 3.02 -6.54 -11.90
CA LYS A 62 1.74 -7.25 -11.93
C LYS A 62 0.55 -6.29 -11.99
N LEU A 63 0.57 -5.22 -11.20
CA LEU A 63 -0.48 -4.20 -11.20
C LEU A 63 -0.58 -3.49 -12.55
N ILE A 64 0.55 -3.11 -13.16
CA ILE A 64 0.60 -2.52 -14.51
C ILE A 64 -0.09 -3.42 -15.54
N ARG A 65 0.22 -4.72 -15.51
CA ARG A 65 -0.41 -5.70 -16.40
C ARG A 65 -1.92 -5.84 -16.15
N ILE A 66 -2.36 -5.84 -14.89
CA ILE A 66 -3.79 -5.89 -14.53
C ILE A 66 -4.52 -4.64 -15.05
N LEU A 67 -3.89 -3.48 -14.99
CA LEU A 67 -4.44 -2.21 -15.46
C LEU A 67 -4.32 -2.00 -16.98
N GLY A 68 -3.71 -2.94 -17.71
CA GLY A 68 -3.58 -2.88 -19.17
C GLY A 68 -2.64 -1.80 -19.68
N CYS A 69 -1.73 -1.28 -18.86
CA CYS A 69 -0.76 -0.28 -19.31
C CYS A 69 0.48 -0.93 -19.94
N PRO A 70 1.02 -0.39 -21.05
CA PRO A 70 2.29 -0.86 -21.59
C PRO A 70 3.43 -0.73 -20.58
N ASP A 71 4.20 -1.80 -20.38
CA ASP A 71 5.31 -1.85 -19.42
C ASP A 71 6.35 -0.74 -19.63
N SER A 72 6.54 -0.28 -20.87
CA SER A 72 7.47 0.80 -21.22
C SER A 72 6.97 2.20 -20.85
N LEU A 73 5.65 2.36 -20.63
CA LEU A 73 5.01 3.65 -20.39
C LEU A 73 4.55 3.83 -18.93
N CYS A 74 4.55 2.75 -18.13
CA CYS A 74 4.09 2.80 -16.75
C CYS A 74 5.16 2.39 -15.74
N SER A 75 5.18 3.13 -14.63
CA SER A 75 5.93 2.79 -13.42
C SER A 75 5.16 3.35 -12.22
N GLY A 76 5.57 2.97 -11.03
CA GLY A 76 4.95 3.47 -9.80
C GLY A 76 5.69 3.03 -8.56
N TYR A 77 5.02 3.25 -7.43
CA TYR A 77 5.45 2.89 -6.09
C TYR A 77 4.29 2.24 -5.34
N ILE A 78 4.60 1.37 -4.38
CA ILE A 78 3.64 0.95 -3.36
C ILE A 78 3.73 1.97 -2.23
N VAL A 79 2.60 2.62 -1.93
CA VAL A 79 2.48 3.72 -0.96
C VAL A 79 1.50 3.34 0.14
N SER A 80 1.36 4.18 1.16
CA SER A 80 0.50 3.90 2.33
C SER A 80 -0.99 3.74 1.97
N GLY A 81 -1.45 4.38 0.90
CA GLY A 81 -2.83 4.26 0.44
C GLY A 81 -3.18 5.23 -0.70
N GLY A 82 -4.47 5.24 -1.06
CA GLY A 82 -4.98 6.04 -2.18
C GLY A 82 -4.78 7.55 -2.03
N SER A 83 -4.87 8.08 -0.81
CA SER A 83 -4.64 9.51 -0.57
C SER A 83 -3.22 9.92 -0.93
N GLU A 84 -2.21 9.17 -0.47
CA GLU A 84 -0.80 9.43 -0.82
C GLU A 84 -0.57 9.28 -2.33
N ALA A 85 -1.14 8.23 -2.96
CA ALA A 85 -1.05 8.04 -4.40
C ALA A 85 -1.61 9.23 -5.20
N ASN A 86 -2.77 9.76 -4.78
CA ASN A 86 -3.40 10.92 -5.41
C ASN A 86 -2.55 12.19 -5.21
N PHE A 87 -2.05 12.44 -4.00
CA PHE A 87 -1.19 13.59 -3.72
C PHE A 87 0.11 13.56 -4.55
N LEU A 88 0.78 12.40 -4.62
CA LEU A 88 1.98 12.23 -5.44
C LEU A 88 1.69 12.45 -6.93
N SER A 89 0.53 12.00 -7.41
CA SER A 89 0.10 12.20 -8.80
C SER A 89 -0.12 13.69 -9.12
N LEU A 90 -0.82 14.41 -8.24
CA LEU A 90 -1.03 15.86 -8.37
C LEU A 90 0.30 16.63 -8.32
N TRP A 91 1.19 16.25 -7.40
CA TRP A 91 2.52 16.84 -7.30
C TRP A 91 3.35 16.62 -8.56
N LEU A 92 3.33 15.40 -9.11
CA LEU A 92 4.01 15.06 -10.36
C LEU A 92 3.47 15.87 -11.53
N LEU A 93 2.14 15.94 -11.70
CA LEU A 93 1.50 16.71 -12.77
C LEU A 93 1.81 18.21 -12.68
N ARG A 94 1.78 18.78 -11.46
CA ARG A 94 2.18 20.18 -11.22
C ARG A 94 3.61 20.43 -11.68
N ASN A 95 4.56 19.60 -11.26
CA ASN A 95 5.97 19.78 -11.58
C ASN A 95 6.24 19.57 -13.07
N TYR A 96 5.56 18.59 -13.69
CA TYR A 96 5.62 18.37 -15.13
C TYR A 96 5.15 19.62 -15.88
N ALA A 97 3.98 20.17 -15.52
CA ALA A 97 3.42 21.36 -16.15
C ALA A 97 4.32 22.61 -16.00
N ILE A 98 5.00 22.76 -14.86
CA ILE A 98 5.98 23.84 -14.65
C ILE A 98 7.19 23.65 -15.58
N LYS A 99 7.69 22.41 -15.68
CA LYS A 99 8.86 22.10 -16.51
C LYS A 99 8.59 22.30 -18.01
N THR A 100 7.38 22.02 -18.48
CA THR A 100 7.01 22.14 -19.91
C THR A 100 6.65 23.55 -20.35
N LYS A 101 6.47 24.50 -19.42
CA LYS A 101 6.19 25.91 -19.73
C LYS A 101 7.44 26.75 -19.98
N ASN A 102 8.60 26.26 -19.53
CA ASN A 102 9.92 26.85 -19.75
C ASN A 102 10.64 26.10 -20.88
#